data_AF-A0A8I0E2L3-F1
#
_entry.id   AF-A0A8I0E2L3-F1
#
_cell.length_a   1.000
_cell.length_b   1.000
_cell.length_c   1.000
_cell.angle_alpha   90.00
_cell.angle_beta   90.00
_cell.angle_gamma   90.00
#
_symmetry.space_group_name_H-M   'P 1'
#
loop_
_entity.id
_entity.type
_entity.pdbx_description
1 polymer ?
#
loop_
_entity_poly.entity_id
_entity_poly.type
_entity_poly.pdbx_seq_one_letter_code
_entity_poly.pdbx_strand_id
1 'polypeptide(L)'
;MRPPSDRPASRPPGTQVLERVQALRRRALALPCGRPMERALSRIMTAAVAVLAQGFPGCVLAVGGFGLSQLSPGSDLDICLLRPPHLPAEDSGRWVQSIVYPLWDSGMQVDYSVRTLAETLELAAQDPKVLAGLLSARPISPDPAGLFPELRRGVRRILTSAARRTFVQWIAESSPSGYACIEPDLKNSPGGLRHWHHLGWLAAAFPGREGARFLDLGVLAPDQVEALCAAAQTIRQARCALHCTTQRPHDVLSAELQDAVAHRLGTSRPALSQRLEEAMARIRLARCAMVREVLGRMERKRRPPDRRCDGIRHTPGGLGFAEDPGAHPHLVLRLIETAAHTGIPPSFSAQGALLRLSAQQAAELTPHLAAWLHDILHAPHGEAAFATLLDLGLLRVLFPELAPSLSVVPLD
;
A
#
# COMPACT_ATOMS: atom_id res chain seq x y z
N MET A 1 32.53 14.16 -61.45
CA MET A 1 32.45 13.43 -60.16
C MET A 1 31.45 14.15 -59.27
N ARG A 2 30.29 13.54 -58.98
CA ARG A 2 29.37 14.05 -57.94
C ARG A 2 29.96 13.71 -56.56
N PRO A 3 29.85 14.58 -55.54
CA PRO A 3 30.29 14.24 -54.20
C PRO A 3 29.42 13.12 -53.64
N PRO A 4 29.94 12.27 -52.75
CA PRO A 4 29.17 11.22 -52.12
C PRO A 4 28.06 11.86 -51.27
N SER A 5 26.84 11.36 -51.44
CA SER A 5 25.69 11.74 -50.62
C SER A 5 25.95 11.34 -49.17
N ASP A 6 26.05 12.32 -48.27
CA ASP A 6 25.96 12.10 -46.84
C ASP A 6 24.60 11.48 -46.51
N ARG A 7 24.56 10.16 -46.37
CA ARG A 7 23.47 9.52 -45.63
C ARG A 7 23.66 9.93 -44.18
N PRO A 8 22.66 10.51 -43.51
CA PRO A 8 22.79 10.80 -42.09
C PRO A 8 23.10 9.51 -41.35
N ALA A 9 24.18 9.52 -40.55
CA ALA A 9 24.55 8.41 -39.69
C ALA A 9 23.31 7.95 -38.91
N SER A 10 22.95 6.67 -39.02
CA SER A 10 21.83 6.09 -38.29
C SER A 10 22.09 6.28 -36.80
N ARG A 11 21.27 7.11 -36.14
CA ARG A 11 21.37 7.38 -34.70
C ARG A 11 21.29 6.08 -33.91
N PRO A 12 21.99 5.95 -32.77
CA PRO A 12 21.99 4.74 -31.98
C PRO A 12 20.54 4.34 -31.60
N PRO A 13 20.19 3.03 -31.62
CA PRO A 13 18.82 2.54 -31.43
C PRO A 13 18.15 3.05 -30.15
N GLY A 14 18.93 3.29 -29.09
CA GLY A 14 18.43 3.77 -27.80
C GLY A 14 17.77 5.16 -27.88
N THR A 15 18.28 6.07 -28.71
CA THR A 15 17.76 7.46 -28.77
C THR A 15 16.34 7.51 -29.34
N GLN A 16 16.04 6.73 -30.39
CA GLN A 16 14.69 6.67 -30.97
C GLN A 16 13.67 6.04 -30.01
N VAL A 17 14.10 5.04 -29.23
CA VAL A 17 13.26 4.41 -28.20
C VAL A 17 12.87 5.44 -27.15
N LEU A 18 13.82 6.25 -26.67
CA LEU A 18 13.58 7.23 -25.61
C LEU A 18 12.71 8.41 -26.06
N GLU A 19 12.90 8.92 -27.28
CA GLU A 19 12.02 9.95 -27.87
C GLU A 19 10.57 9.46 -27.94
N ARG A 20 10.37 8.21 -28.40
CA ARG A 20 9.05 7.59 -28.45
C ARG A 20 8.45 7.39 -27.06
N VAL A 21 9.27 7.00 -26.09
CA VAL A 21 8.85 6.86 -24.69
C VAL A 21 8.40 8.19 -24.10
N GLN A 22 9.14 9.28 -24.31
CA GLN A 22 8.74 10.61 -23.85
C GLN A 22 7.43 11.07 -24.49
N ALA A 23 7.25 10.84 -25.81
CA ALA A 23 6.00 11.14 -26.49
C ALA A 23 4.80 10.35 -25.93
N LEU A 24 4.97 9.05 -25.68
CA LEU A 24 3.95 8.21 -25.06
C LEU A 24 3.65 8.63 -23.62
N ARG A 25 4.68 9.00 -22.85
CA ARG A 25 4.54 9.52 -21.49
C ARG A 25 3.69 10.78 -21.47
N ARG A 26 3.94 11.75 -22.36
CA ARG A 26 3.10 12.97 -22.49
C ARG A 26 1.62 12.63 -22.73
N ARG A 27 1.33 11.65 -23.59
CA ARG A 27 -0.04 11.17 -23.82
C ARG A 27 -0.65 10.50 -22.59
N ALA A 28 0.13 9.71 -21.86
CA ALA A 28 -0.34 9.05 -20.63
C ALA A 28 -0.71 10.05 -19.53
N LEU A 29 -0.03 11.22 -19.46
CA LEU A 29 -0.34 12.27 -18.49
C LEU A 29 -1.68 12.98 -18.74
N ALA A 30 -2.29 12.79 -19.92
CA ALA A 30 -3.63 13.28 -20.24
C ALA A 30 -4.75 12.30 -19.82
N LEU A 31 -4.41 11.08 -19.38
CA LEU A 31 -5.39 10.12 -18.88
C LEU A 31 -5.93 10.54 -17.50
N PRO A 32 -7.09 10.03 -17.06
CA PRO A 32 -7.56 10.24 -15.70
C PRO A 32 -6.52 9.81 -14.66
N CYS A 33 -6.30 10.65 -13.65
CA CYS A 33 -5.37 10.38 -12.56
C CYS A 33 -5.72 9.06 -11.85
N GLY A 34 -4.70 8.34 -11.34
CA GLY A 34 -4.86 7.02 -10.72
C GLY A 34 -4.66 5.85 -11.69
N ARG A 35 -5.42 4.75 -11.55
CA ARG A 35 -5.11 3.47 -12.23
C ARG A 35 -4.92 3.59 -13.75
N PRO A 36 -5.74 4.35 -14.51
CA PRO A 36 -5.56 4.46 -15.95
C PRO A 36 -4.18 5.02 -16.31
N MET A 37 -3.81 6.15 -15.70
CA MET A 37 -2.51 6.80 -15.86
C MET A 37 -1.37 5.91 -15.38
N GLU A 38 -1.47 5.34 -14.18
CA GLU A 38 -0.42 4.50 -13.58
C GLU A 38 -0.11 3.28 -14.45
N ARG A 39 -1.16 2.58 -14.91
CA ARG A 39 -1.00 1.41 -15.80
C ARG A 39 -0.39 1.81 -17.14
N ALA A 40 -0.78 2.94 -17.70
CA ALA A 40 -0.20 3.43 -18.95
C ALA A 40 1.29 3.73 -18.77
N LEU A 41 1.66 4.48 -17.74
CA LEU A 41 3.06 4.79 -17.41
C LEU A 41 3.87 3.51 -17.18
N SER A 42 3.39 2.60 -16.33
CA SER A 42 4.06 1.32 -16.06
C SER A 42 4.22 0.45 -17.30
N ARG A 43 3.23 0.41 -18.21
CA ARG A 43 3.35 -0.32 -19.48
C ARG A 43 4.39 0.29 -20.41
N ILE A 44 4.39 1.62 -20.56
CA ILE A 44 5.37 2.32 -21.40
C ILE A 44 6.79 2.07 -20.86
N MET A 45 7.01 2.22 -19.54
CA MET A 45 8.32 1.98 -18.92
C MET A 45 8.73 0.50 -18.99
N THR A 46 7.80 -0.44 -18.77
CA THR A 46 8.05 -1.88 -18.91
C THR A 46 8.53 -2.20 -20.33
N ALA A 47 7.84 -1.69 -21.36
CA ALA A 47 8.22 -1.91 -22.74
C ALA A 47 9.58 -1.28 -23.08
N ALA A 48 9.86 -0.07 -22.58
CA ALA A 48 11.14 0.61 -22.78
C ALA A 48 12.30 -0.21 -22.20
N VAL A 49 12.20 -0.60 -20.93
CA VAL A 49 13.21 -1.40 -20.24
C VAL A 49 13.38 -2.77 -20.91
N ALA A 50 12.29 -3.42 -21.35
CA ALA A 50 12.37 -4.70 -22.05
C ALA A 50 13.13 -4.61 -23.38
N VAL A 51 12.99 -3.50 -24.11
CA VAL A 51 13.75 -3.25 -25.35
C VAL A 51 15.22 -2.99 -25.04
N LEU A 52 15.53 -2.19 -24.03
CA LEU A 52 16.90 -1.90 -23.62
C LEU A 52 17.62 -3.12 -23.04
N ALA A 53 16.88 -4.04 -22.41
CA ALA A 53 17.38 -5.27 -21.82
C ALA A 53 17.55 -6.42 -22.83
N GLN A 54 17.36 -6.19 -24.13
CA GLN A 54 17.57 -7.22 -25.14
C GLN A 54 19.01 -7.77 -25.09
N GLY A 55 19.12 -9.10 -25.11
CA GLY A 55 20.41 -9.80 -25.01
C GLY A 55 20.95 -9.96 -23.59
N PHE A 56 20.34 -9.34 -22.57
CA PHE A 56 20.74 -9.57 -21.19
C PHE A 56 20.55 -11.05 -20.82
N PRO A 57 21.60 -11.77 -20.37
CA PRO A 57 21.50 -13.21 -20.08
C PRO A 57 20.81 -13.52 -18.75
N GLY A 58 20.43 -12.49 -17.99
CA GLY A 58 19.73 -12.60 -16.71
C GLY A 58 18.27 -12.17 -16.79
N CYS A 59 17.71 -11.76 -15.65
CA CYS A 59 16.35 -11.24 -15.56
C CYS A 59 16.34 -9.81 -15.02
N VAL A 60 15.65 -8.91 -15.71
CA VAL A 60 15.40 -7.55 -15.22
C VAL A 60 14.05 -7.51 -14.53
N LEU A 61 14.05 -7.14 -13.25
CA LEU A 61 12.87 -7.07 -12.40
C LEU A 61 12.52 -5.62 -12.09
N ALA A 62 11.24 -5.27 -12.18
CA ALA A 62 10.69 -4.10 -11.52
C ALA A 62 10.45 -4.43 -10.05
N VAL A 63 10.82 -3.55 -9.13
CA VAL A 63 10.48 -3.66 -7.70
C VAL A 63 9.70 -2.41 -7.25
N GLY A 64 9.25 -2.40 -6.00
CA GLY A 64 8.52 -1.27 -5.41
C GLY A 64 7.25 -0.91 -6.18
N GLY A 65 7.02 0.39 -6.34
CA GLY A 65 5.85 0.91 -7.06
C GLY A 65 5.83 0.51 -8.55
N PHE A 66 7.01 0.35 -9.17
CA PHE A 66 7.10 -0.10 -10.56
C PHE A 66 6.72 -1.59 -10.70
N GLY A 67 7.15 -2.41 -9.73
CA GLY A 67 6.79 -3.81 -9.63
C GLY A 67 5.27 -4.01 -9.53
N LEU A 68 4.62 -3.19 -8.68
CA LEU A 68 3.17 -3.17 -8.49
C LEU A 68 2.37 -2.53 -9.64
N SER A 69 3.04 -1.99 -10.68
CA SER A 69 2.42 -1.22 -11.76
C SER A 69 1.62 0.00 -11.28
N GLN A 70 2.16 0.70 -10.28
CA GLN A 70 1.58 1.87 -9.61
C GLN A 70 2.48 3.09 -9.76
N LEU A 71 3.02 3.32 -10.96
CA LEU A 71 3.87 4.48 -11.23
C LEU A 71 3.04 5.77 -11.29
N SER A 72 3.29 6.69 -10.37
CA SER A 72 2.83 8.08 -10.49
C SER A 72 3.74 8.85 -11.46
N PRO A 73 3.32 10.02 -11.99
CA PRO A 73 4.08 10.76 -13.02
C PRO A 73 5.55 11.01 -12.70
N GLY A 74 5.85 11.47 -11.48
CA GLY A 74 7.20 11.63 -10.94
C GLY A 74 7.67 10.47 -10.05
N SER A 75 7.26 9.23 -10.28
CA SER A 75 7.83 8.09 -9.56
C SER A 75 9.18 7.68 -10.16
N ASP A 76 10.10 7.27 -9.28
CA ASP A 76 11.35 6.60 -9.66
C ASP A 76 11.08 5.21 -10.28
N LEU A 77 12.03 4.74 -11.09
CA LEU A 77 12.04 3.39 -11.62
C LEU A 77 12.99 2.52 -10.80
N ASP A 78 12.44 1.70 -9.89
CA ASP A 78 13.23 0.74 -9.13
C ASP A 78 13.45 -0.55 -9.94
N ILE A 79 14.69 -0.84 -10.31
CA ILE A 79 15.06 -1.98 -11.18
C ILE A 79 16.10 -2.89 -10.50
N CYS A 80 15.88 -4.20 -10.53
CA CYS A 80 16.88 -5.19 -10.12
C CYS A 80 17.30 -6.04 -11.32
N LEU A 81 18.58 -5.97 -11.68
CA LEU A 81 19.20 -6.81 -12.69
C LEU A 81 19.74 -8.06 -11.99
N LEU A 82 18.99 -9.16 -12.06
CA LEU A 82 19.44 -10.46 -11.61
C LEU A 82 20.36 -11.08 -12.66
N ARG A 83 21.65 -11.14 -12.37
CA ARG A 83 22.64 -11.75 -13.26
C ARG A 83 22.85 -13.24 -12.94
N PRO A 84 23.13 -14.07 -13.95
CA PRO A 84 23.61 -15.43 -13.72
C PRO A 84 24.95 -15.41 -12.97
N PRO A 85 25.25 -16.42 -12.14
CA PRO A 85 26.48 -16.45 -11.34
C PRO A 85 27.75 -16.53 -12.20
N HIS A 86 27.66 -17.12 -13.39
CA HIS A 86 28.77 -17.23 -14.34
C HIS A 86 29.04 -15.93 -15.12
N LEU A 87 28.15 -14.94 -15.05
CA LEU A 87 28.39 -13.63 -15.65
C LEU A 87 29.31 -12.82 -14.72
N PRO A 88 30.55 -12.47 -15.14
CA PRO A 88 31.47 -11.73 -14.30
C PRO A 88 30.88 -10.39 -13.83
N ALA A 89 31.29 -9.92 -12.65
CA ALA A 89 30.84 -8.63 -12.13
C ALA A 89 31.28 -7.47 -13.05
N GLU A 90 32.47 -7.57 -13.66
CA GLU A 90 33.01 -6.59 -14.61
C GLU A 90 32.12 -6.42 -15.86
N ASP A 91 31.50 -7.52 -16.31
CA ASP A 91 30.51 -7.53 -17.40
C ASP A 91 29.15 -6.93 -16.99
N SER A 92 28.94 -6.61 -15.70
CA SER A 92 27.71 -5.93 -15.25
C SER A 92 27.68 -4.48 -15.71
N GLY A 93 28.85 -3.84 -15.86
CA GLY A 93 28.97 -2.44 -16.28
C GLY A 93 28.36 -2.20 -17.65
N ARG A 94 28.61 -3.09 -18.63
CA ARG A 94 28.02 -2.96 -19.98
C ARG A 94 26.49 -3.02 -19.97
N TRP A 95 25.90 -3.82 -19.10
CA TRP A 95 24.44 -3.96 -19.01
C TRP A 95 23.80 -2.78 -18.31
N VAL A 96 24.46 -2.21 -17.30
CA VAL A 96 24.05 -0.95 -16.70
C VAL A 96 24.10 0.18 -17.74
N GLN A 97 25.18 0.25 -18.53
CA GLN A 97 25.32 1.23 -19.62
C GLN A 97 24.27 1.06 -20.72
N SER A 98 23.85 -0.18 -21.05
CA SER A 98 22.85 -0.40 -22.10
C SER A 98 21.40 -0.26 -21.61
N ILE A 99 21.13 -0.53 -20.33
CA ILE A 99 19.77 -0.55 -19.76
C ILE A 99 19.45 0.72 -18.97
N VAL A 100 20.34 1.12 -18.06
CA VAL A 100 20.06 2.16 -17.07
C VAL A 100 20.42 3.55 -17.60
N TYR A 101 21.61 3.73 -18.17
CA TYR A 101 22.07 5.05 -18.60
C TYR A 101 21.17 5.71 -19.64
N PRO A 102 20.61 4.99 -20.64
CA PRO A 102 19.67 5.59 -21.58
C PRO A 102 18.42 6.15 -20.87
N LEU A 103 17.95 5.49 -19.80
CA LEU A 103 16.81 5.98 -19.02
C LEU A 103 17.18 7.27 -18.26
N TRP A 104 18.36 7.32 -17.63
CA TRP A 104 18.87 8.53 -16.98
C TRP A 104 19.05 9.69 -17.96
N ASP A 105 19.67 9.45 -19.11
CA ASP A 105 19.90 10.45 -20.16
C ASP A 105 18.58 11.03 -20.69
N SER A 106 17.47 10.28 -20.56
CA SER A 106 16.14 10.74 -20.92
C SER A 106 15.41 11.56 -19.84
N GLY A 107 16.09 11.83 -18.73
CA GLY A 107 15.58 12.58 -17.58
C GLY A 107 14.70 11.76 -16.63
N MET A 108 14.79 10.43 -16.67
CA MET A 108 14.09 9.57 -15.71
C MET A 108 14.97 9.31 -14.49
N GLN A 109 14.36 9.28 -13.31
CA GLN A 109 15.03 8.82 -12.10
C GLN A 109 14.93 7.29 -12.04
N VAL A 110 16.08 6.63 -11.93
CA VAL A 110 16.19 5.17 -11.92
C VAL A 110 17.09 4.77 -10.76
N ASP A 111 16.53 3.99 -9.85
CA ASP A 111 17.26 3.32 -8.79
C ASP A 111 17.48 1.88 -9.22
N TYR A 112 18.71 1.38 -9.16
CA TYR A 112 19.00 0.05 -9.64
C TYR A 112 19.95 -0.75 -8.75
N SER A 113 19.89 -2.07 -8.91
CA SER A 113 20.86 -2.99 -8.33
C SER A 113 21.24 -4.07 -9.34
N VAL A 114 22.48 -4.53 -9.31
CA VAL A 114 22.95 -5.66 -10.11
C VAL A 114 23.53 -6.70 -9.17
N ARG A 115 22.87 -7.86 -9.09
CA ARG A 115 23.20 -8.90 -8.11
C ARG A 115 22.95 -10.29 -8.66
N THR A 116 23.65 -11.27 -8.14
CA THR A 116 23.28 -12.68 -8.33
C THR A 116 22.03 -13.00 -7.49
N LEU A 117 21.41 -14.14 -7.79
CA LEU A 117 20.32 -14.66 -6.98
C LEU A 117 20.75 -14.88 -5.51
N ALA A 118 21.95 -15.42 -5.29
CA ALA A 118 22.48 -15.71 -3.96
C ALA A 118 22.67 -14.43 -3.14
N GLU A 119 23.35 -13.43 -3.70
CA GLU A 119 23.55 -12.11 -3.08
C GLU A 119 22.20 -11.43 -2.75
N THR A 120 21.23 -11.54 -3.66
CA THR A 120 19.89 -10.95 -3.48
C THR A 120 19.14 -11.58 -2.31
N LEU A 121 19.17 -12.92 -2.20
CA LEU A 121 18.50 -13.64 -1.12
C LEU A 121 19.20 -13.47 0.22
N GLU A 122 20.53 -13.42 0.23
CA GLU A 122 21.32 -13.15 1.43
C GLU A 122 21.00 -11.77 2.01
N LEU A 123 21.02 -10.73 1.17
CA LEU A 123 20.63 -9.38 1.58
C LEU A 123 19.18 -9.32 2.05
N ALA A 124 18.25 -9.99 1.35
CA ALA A 124 16.84 -10.02 1.75
C ALA A 124 16.60 -10.72 3.09
N ALA A 125 17.47 -11.65 3.49
CA ALA A 125 17.38 -12.31 4.79
C ALA A 125 17.86 -11.41 5.94
N GLN A 126 18.70 -10.42 5.65
CA GLN A 126 19.33 -9.53 6.63
C GLN A 126 18.67 -8.14 6.69
N ASP A 127 18.18 -7.63 5.56
CA ASP A 127 17.57 -6.31 5.44
C ASP A 127 16.06 -6.40 5.10
N PRO A 128 15.17 -5.99 6.02
CA PRO A 128 13.73 -6.01 5.79
C PRO A 128 13.30 -5.08 4.64
N LYS A 129 14.03 -4.01 4.33
CA LYS A 129 13.73 -3.12 3.19
C LYS A 129 13.94 -3.83 1.85
N VAL A 130 15.01 -4.62 1.73
CA VAL A 130 15.28 -5.43 0.54
C VAL A 130 14.18 -6.48 0.38
N LEU A 131 13.82 -7.18 1.46
CA LEU A 131 12.73 -8.15 1.44
C LEU A 131 11.40 -7.52 0.98
N ALA A 132 11.05 -6.36 1.54
CA ALA A 132 9.86 -5.60 1.14
C ALA A 132 9.83 -5.26 -0.36
N GLY A 133 10.97 -4.83 -0.92
CA GLY A 133 11.09 -4.55 -2.35
C GLY A 133 10.85 -5.81 -3.20
N LEU A 134 11.44 -6.94 -2.82
CA LEU A 134 11.33 -8.20 -3.56
C LEU A 134 9.92 -8.81 -3.53
N LEU A 135 9.10 -8.52 -2.51
CA LEU A 135 7.69 -8.95 -2.48
C LEU A 135 6.85 -8.37 -3.62
N SER A 136 7.29 -7.24 -4.17
CA SER A 136 6.68 -6.60 -5.34
C SER A 136 7.40 -6.90 -6.66
N ALA A 137 8.41 -7.78 -6.64
CA ALA A 137 9.22 -8.07 -7.82
C ALA A 137 8.37 -8.62 -8.98
N ARG A 138 8.52 -8.02 -10.15
CA ARG A 138 7.85 -8.43 -11.39
C ARG A 138 8.86 -8.45 -12.54
N PRO A 139 8.97 -9.54 -13.32
CA PRO A 139 9.84 -9.57 -14.48
C PRO A 139 9.38 -8.57 -15.55
N ILE A 140 10.34 -7.83 -16.10
CA ILE A 140 10.16 -6.88 -17.19
C ILE A 140 10.75 -7.43 -18.49
N SER A 141 11.89 -8.12 -18.40
CA SER A 141 12.54 -8.79 -19.52
C SER A 141 12.23 -10.29 -19.53
N PRO A 142 12.53 -10.99 -20.64
CA PRO A 142 12.68 -12.44 -20.62
C PRO A 142 13.65 -12.88 -19.51
N ASP A 143 13.44 -14.10 -19.00
CA ASP A 143 14.27 -14.73 -17.96
C ASP A 143 14.87 -16.02 -18.52
N PRO A 144 15.86 -15.94 -19.44
CA PRO A 144 16.44 -17.11 -20.08
C PRO A 144 17.14 -18.05 -19.09
N ALA A 145 17.59 -17.52 -17.95
CA ALA A 145 18.27 -18.27 -16.91
C ALA A 145 17.32 -18.84 -15.83
N GLY A 146 16.02 -18.56 -15.89
CA GLY A 146 15.03 -19.06 -14.93
C GLY A 146 15.24 -18.57 -13.49
N LEU A 147 15.80 -17.37 -13.30
CA LEU A 147 16.17 -16.82 -11.99
C LEU A 147 14.95 -16.35 -11.17
N PHE A 148 13.89 -15.85 -11.82
CA PHE A 148 12.74 -15.27 -11.12
C PHE A 148 11.91 -16.31 -10.34
N PRO A 149 11.60 -17.52 -10.90
CA PRO A 149 10.96 -18.58 -10.13
C PRO A 149 11.77 -19.01 -8.89
N GLU A 150 13.10 -19.04 -9.00
CA GLU A 150 14.01 -19.37 -7.89
C GLU A 150 14.03 -18.26 -6.84
N LEU A 151 14.06 -16.98 -7.26
CA LEU A 151 13.91 -15.83 -6.37
C LEU A 151 12.62 -15.94 -5.56
N ARG A 152 11.48 -16.20 -6.21
CA ARG A 152 10.19 -16.34 -5.52
C ARG A 152 10.21 -17.46 -4.48
N ARG A 153 10.84 -18.60 -4.80
CA ARG A 153 11.03 -19.70 -3.83
C ARG A 153 11.94 -19.30 -2.68
N GLY A 154 13.03 -18.58 -2.95
CA GLY A 154 13.95 -18.07 -1.94
C GLY A 154 13.28 -17.08 -0.98
N VAL A 155 12.58 -16.07 -1.51
CA VAL A 155 11.81 -15.09 -0.72
C VAL A 155 10.78 -15.79 0.16
N ARG A 156 10.05 -16.79 -0.37
CA ARG A 156 9.10 -17.57 0.44
C ARG A 156 9.78 -18.32 1.58
N ARG A 157 10.97 -18.89 1.36
CA ARG A 157 11.76 -19.55 2.42
C ARG A 157 12.19 -18.55 3.51
N ILE A 158 12.56 -17.33 3.15
CA ILE A 158 12.88 -16.26 4.12
C ILE A 158 11.65 -15.92 4.97
N LEU A 159 10.46 -15.83 4.37
CA LEU A 159 9.21 -15.57 5.10
C LEU A 159 8.78 -16.72 6.03
N THR A 160 9.35 -17.91 5.88
CA THR A 160 9.15 -19.04 6.81
C THR A 160 10.23 -19.15 7.89
N SER A 161 11.31 -18.36 7.79
CA SER A 161 12.45 -18.42 8.69
C SER A 161 12.32 -17.44 9.87
N ALA A 162 13.35 -17.37 10.72
CA ALA A 162 13.43 -16.38 11.79
C ALA A 162 13.36 -14.92 11.28
N ALA A 163 13.81 -14.67 10.04
CA ALA A 163 13.79 -13.34 9.42
C ALA A 163 12.38 -12.76 9.30
N ARG A 164 11.34 -13.60 9.22
CA ARG A 164 9.94 -13.15 9.24
C ARG A 164 9.64 -12.28 10.45
N ARG A 165 10.13 -12.66 11.65
CA ARG A 165 9.83 -11.91 12.87
C ARG A 165 10.44 -10.51 12.82
N THR A 166 11.71 -10.43 12.42
CA THR A 166 12.40 -9.15 12.21
C THR A 166 11.67 -8.30 11.18
N PHE A 167 11.21 -8.90 10.08
CA PHE A 167 10.47 -8.20 9.05
C PHE A 167 9.13 -7.63 9.53
N VAL A 168 8.32 -8.42 10.24
CA VAL A 168 7.02 -7.96 10.76
C VAL A 168 7.22 -6.91 11.86
N GLN A 169 8.22 -7.07 12.73
CA GLN A 169 8.55 -6.08 13.76
C GLN A 169 8.99 -4.75 13.14
N TRP A 170 9.86 -4.81 12.12
CA TRP A 170 10.24 -3.64 11.34
C TRP A 170 9.02 -2.93 10.73
N ILE A 171 8.05 -3.68 10.17
CA ILE A 171 6.80 -3.08 9.67
C ILE A 171 6.01 -2.41 10.80
N ALA A 172 5.95 -3.01 11.99
CA ALA A 172 5.23 -2.44 13.13
C ALA A 172 5.84 -1.10 13.56
N GLU A 173 7.17 -1.02 13.62
CA GLU A 173 7.94 0.15 14.06
C GLU A 173 8.09 1.23 12.98
N SER A 174 7.98 0.86 11.69
CA SER A 174 8.23 1.76 10.55
C SER A 174 7.08 2.74 10.25
N SER A 175 6.54 3.42 11.25
CA SER A 175 5.47 4.39 11.02
C SER A 175 5.43 5.51 12.05
N PRO A 176 5.14 6.74 11.60
CA PRO A 176 4.68 7.77 12.51
C PRO A 176 3.40 7.28 13.23
N SER A 177 3.34 7.51 14.54
CA SER A 177 2.09 7.55 15.29
C SER A 177 1.38 8.89 14.99
N GLY A 178 0.04 8.90 15.07
CA GLY A 178 -0.76 10.13 14.89
C GLY A 178 -1.93 9.99 13.92
N TYR A 179 -2.67 11.09 13.77
CA TYR A 179 -3.85 11.22 12.92
C TYR A 179 -3.49 11.82 11.55
N ALA A 180 -4.45 11.79 10.61
CA ALA A 180 -4.27 12.44 9.32
C ALA A 180 -4.27 13.97 9.52
N CYS A 181 -3.23 14.64 9.01
CA CYS A 181 -3.10 16.10 9.11
C CYS A 181 -3.88 16.81 8.00
N ILE A 182 -4.19 18.09 8.22
CA ILE A 182 -4.81 18.99 7.21
C ILE A 182 -3.99 19.04 5.91
N GLU A 183 -2.67 18.94 6.01
CA GLU A 183 -1.74 18.86 4.89
C GLU A 183 -1.05 17.48 4.84
N PRO A 184 -1.75 16.43 4.36
CA PRO A 184 -1.26 15.06 4.49
C PRO A 184 -0.10 14.77 3.53
N ASP A 185 0.94 14.06 4.01
CA ASP A 185 1.86 13.31 3.15
C ASP A 185 1.14 12.05 2.65
N LEU A 186 0.74 12.03 1.38
CA LEU A 186 -0.03 10.94 0.76
C LEU A 186 0.71 9.59 0.75
N LYS A 187 2.03 9.59 0.96
CA LYS A 187 2.88 8.39 0.92
C LYS A 187 3.22 7.90 2.32
N ASN A 188 3.78 8.75 3.18
CA ASN A 188 4.41 8.31 4.43
C ASN A 188 3.62 8.66 5.70
N SER A 189 2.62 9.55 5.63
CA SER A 189 1.79 9.86 6.81
C SER A 189 0.93 8.66 7.24
N PRO A 190 0.39 8.67 8.47
CA PRO A 190 -0.48 7.61 8.95
C PRO A 190 -1.69 7.39 8.01
N GLY A 191 -1.83 6.18 7.47
CA GLY A 191 -2.88 5.86 6.49
C GLY A 191 -2.51 6.10 5.03
N GLY A 192 -1.33 6.64 4.74
CA GLY A 192 -0.83 6.85 3.39
C GLY A 192 -0.48 5.55 2.64
N LEU A 193 0.04 5.70 1.42
CA LEU A 193 0.35 4.57 0.53
C LEU A 193 1.37 3.58 1.12
N ARG A 194 2.26 4.02 2.03
CA ARG A 194 3.19 3.12 2.72
C ARG A 194 2.45 2.10 3.59
N HIS A 195 1.40 2.52 4.30
CA HIS A 195 0.56 1.59 5.08
C HIS A 195 -0.22 0.64 4.18
N TRP A 196 -0.68 1.11 3.01
CA TRP A 196 -1.25 0.23 1.99
C TRP A 196 -0.24 -0.85 1.54
N HIS A 197 1.02 -0.50 1.33
CA HIS A 197 2.06 -1.49 1.02
C HIS A 197 2.33 -2.45 2.19
N HIS A 198 2.28 -1.97 3.44
CA HIS A 198 2.40 -2.81 4.63
C HIS A 198 1.34 -3.91 4.64
N LEU A 199 0.10 -3.65 4.24
CA LEU A 199 -0.94 -4.69 4.15
C LEU A 199 -0.54 -5.83 3.21
N GLY A 200 0.05 -5.50 2.05
CA GLY A 200 0.58 -6.48 1.11
C GLY A 200 1.74 -7.28 1.70
N TRP A 201 2.67 -6.60 2.38
CA TRP A 201 3.83 -7.25 3.01
C TRP A 201 3.46 -8.15 4.19
N LEU A 202 2.54 -7.70 5.04
CA LEU A 202 2.01 -8.47 6.16
C LEU A 202 1.22 -9.69 5.68
N ALA A 203 0.48 -9.57 4.56
CA ALA A 203 -0.18 -10.71 3.95
C ALA A 203 0.82 -11.75 3.44
N ALA A 204 1.91 -11.32 2.81
CA ALA A 204 2.96 -12.23 2.38
C ALA A 204 3.69 -12.88 3.57
N ALA A 205 3.81 -12.18 4.70
CA ALA A 205 4.39 -12.69 5.94
C ALA A 205 3.39 -13.46 6.82
N PHE A 206 2.13 -13.62 6.39
CA PHE A 206 1.09 -14.17 7.24
C PHE A 206 1.35 -15.66 7.55
N PRO A 207 1.35 -16.08 8.85
CA PRO A 207 1.65 -17.46 9.23
C PRO A 207 0.71 -18.47 8.56
N GLY A 208 1.28 -19.47 7.87
CA GLY A 208 0.54 -20.51 7.14
C GLY A 208 0.02 -20.09 5.77
N ARG A 209 0.30 -18.85 5.33
CA ARG A 209 -0.08 -18.28 4.03
C ARG A 209 1.11 -17.53 3.41
N GLU A 210 2.34 -17.99 3.64
CA GLU A 210 3.54 -17.27 3.25
C GLU A 210 3.61 -17.08 1.72
N GLY A 211 3.76 -15.82 1.31
CA GLY A 211 3.73 -15.39 -0.09
C GLY A 211 2.33 -15.11 -0.65
N ALA A 212 1.27 -15.18 0.17
CA ALA A 212 -0.07 -14.79 -0.25
C ALA A 212 -0.16 -13.29 -0.54
N ARG A 213 -1.03 -12.93 -1.49
CA ARG A 213 -1.40 -11.53 -1.70
C ARG A 213 -2.48 -11.16 -0.69
N PHE A 214 -2.52 -9.89 -0.30
CA PHE A 214 -3.53 -9.38 0.63
C PHE A 214 -4.97 -9.72 0.20
N LEU A 215 -5.26 -9.60 -1.10
CA LEU A 215 -6.58 -9.88 -1.68
C LEU A 215 -6.98 -11.36 -1.56
N ASP A 216 -6.00 -12.27 -1.47
CA ASP A 216 -6.21 -13.72 -1.50
C ASP A 216 -6.15 -14.33 -0.08
N LEU A 217 -5.93 -13.50 0.94
CA LEU A 217 -5.67 -13.97 2.31
C LEU A 217 -6.92 -14.53 3.00
N GLY A 218 -8.12 -14.09 2.57
CA GLY A 218 -9.40 -14.59 3.08
C GLY A 218 -9.73 -14.16 4.52
N VAL A 219 -9.05 -13.15 5.05
CA VAL A 219 -9.28 -12.60 6.40
C VAL A 219 -10.33 -11.49 6.44
N LEU A 220 -10.63 -10.91 5.28
CA LEU A 220 -11.70 -9.93 5.07
C LEU A 220 -12.70 -10.46 4.06
N ALA A 221 -13.91 -9.95 4.16
CA ALA A 221 -14.92 -10.16 3.15
C ALA A 221 -14.61 -9.35 1.87
N PRO A 222 -15.12 -9.77 0.69
CA PRO A 222 -14.79 -9.15 -0.59
C PRO A 222 -15.08 -7.65 -0.67
N ASP A 223 -16.20 -7.20 -0.08
CA ASP A 223 -16.63 -5.81 0.00
C ASP A 223 -15.63 -4.92 0.78
N GLN A 224 -15.05 -5.45 1.86
CA GLN A 224 -14.04 -4.74 2.65
C GLN A 224 -12.72 -4.61 1.91
N VAL A 225 -12.34 -5.68 1.20
CA VAL A 225 -11.16 -5.67 0.33
C VAL A 225 -11.34 -4.63 -0.78
N GLU A 226 -12.53 -4.55 -1.37
CA GLU A 226 -12.88 -3.53 -2.35
C GLU A 226 -12.82 -2.12 -1.76
N ALA A 227 -13.39 -1.90 -0.57
CA ALA A 227 -13.36 -0.61 0.12
C ALA A 227 -11.94 -0.13 0.44
N LEU A 228 -11.04 -1.05 0.83
CA LEU A 228 -9.60 -0.75 1.02
C LEU A 228 -8.89 -0.47 -0.31
N CYS A 229 -9.21 -1.23 -1.35
CA CYS A 229 -8.69 -1.00 -2.70
C CYS A 229 -9.14 0.36 -3.27
N ALA A 230 -10.35 0.78 -2.96
CA ALA A 230 -10.92 2.08 -3.31
C ALA A 230 -10.26 3.20 -2.50
N ALA A 231 -10.06 3.02 -1.19
CA ALA A 231 -9.32 3.97 -0.34
C ALA A 231 -7.90 4.21 -0.87
N ALA A 232 -7.14 3.14 -1.12
CA ALA A 232 -5.81 3.24 -1.73
C ALA A 232 -5.86 3.90 -3.12
N GLN A 233 -6.96 3.70 -3.87
CA GLN A 233 -7.15 4.35 -5.15
C GLN A 233 -7.37 5.86 -5.03
N THR A 234 -8.14 6.32 -4.06
CA THR A 234 -8.34 7.76 -3.79
C THR A 234 -7.00 8.45 -3.52
N ILE A 235 -6.16 7.85 -2.66
CA ILE A 235 -4.84 8.42 -2.33
C ILE A 235 -3.94 8.44 -3.58
N ARG A 236 -3.92 7.36 -4.38
CA ARG A 236 -3.16 7.31 -5.64
C ARG A 236 -3.65 8.32 -6.69
N GLN A 237 -4.95 8.59 -6.75
CA GLN A 237 -5.51 9.63 -7.61
C GLN A 237 -4.99 11.01 -7.22
N ALA A 238 -5.09 11.35 -5.93
CA ALA A 238 -4.58 12.60 -5.39
C ALA A 238 -3.08 12.75 -5.65
N ARG A 239 -2.29 11.70 -5.42
CA ARG A 239 -0.84 11.71 -5.69
C ARG A 239 -0.51 11.91 -7.17
N CYS A 240 -1.22 11.24 -8.07
CA CYS A 240 -1.04 11.44 -9.51
C CYS A 240 -1.40 12.88 -9.93
N ALA A 241 -2.50 13.42 -9.41
CA ALA A 241 -2.91 14.79 -9.69
C ALA A 241 -1.89 15.79 -9.15
N LEU A 242 -1.41 15.59 -7.92
CA LEU A 242 -0.36 16.38 -7.28
C LEU A 242 0.93 16.41 -8.12
N HIS A 243 1.44 15.24 -8.53
CA HIS A 243 2.62 15.18 -9.40
C HIS A 243 2.41 15.86 -10.75
N CYS A 244 1.20 15.80 -11.31
CA CYS A 244 0.93 16.50 -12.57
C CYS A 244 0.83 18.02 -12.39
N THR A 245 0.31 18.48 -11.25
CA THR A 245 0.19 19.90 -10.90
C THR A 245 1.57 20.51 -10.63
N THR A 246 2.42 19.81 -9.87
CA THR A 246 3.76 20.30 -9.50
C THR A 246 4.83 19.99 -10.56
N GLN A 247 4.53 19.08 -11.50
CA GLN A 247 5.46 18.57 -12.51
C GLN A 247 6.74 17.94 -11.94
N ARG A 248 6.73 17.54 -10.67
CA ARG A 248 7.87 16.93 -9.96
C ARG A 248 7.40 15.88 -8.95
N PRO A 249 8.28 14.99 -8.47
CA PRO A 249 7.96 14.13 -7.35
C PRO A 249 7.58 14.99 -6.13
N HIS A 250 6.38 14.78 -5.59
CA HIS A 250 5.88 15.52 -4.43
C HIS A 250 4.77 14.72 -3.73
N ASP A 251 4.94 14.45 -2.44
CA ASP A 251 4.00 13.59 -1.70
C ASP A 251 3.14 14.36 -0.69
N VAL A 252 3.48 15.61 -0.33
CA VAL A 252 2.72 16.45 0.62
C VAL A 252 1.63 17.24 -0.10
N LEU A 253 0.38 17.16 0.37
CA LEU A 253 -0.73 17.95 -0.16
C LEU A 253 -0.96 19.21 0.69
N SER A 254 -0.14 20.25 0.47
CA SER A 254 -0.25 21.54 1.17
C SER A 254 -1.53 22.28 0.82
N ALA A 255 -1.98 23.18 1.69
CA ALA A 255 -3.21 23.96 1.52
C ALA A 255 -3.23 24.72 0.18
N GLU A 256 -2.07 25.23 -0.26
CA GLU A 256 -1.90 25.93 -1.54
C GLU A 256 -2.17 25.05 -2.76
N LEU A 257 -1.88 23.74 -2.66
CA LEU A 257 -2.01 22.78 -3.75
C LEU A 257 -3.38 22.09 -3.77
N GLN A 258 -4.13 22.13 -2.67
CA GLN A 258 -5.41 21.43 -2.53
C GLN A 258 -6.44 21.86 -3.58
N ASP A 259 -6.59 23.15 -3.85
CA ASP A 259 -7.55 23.66 -4.83
C ASP A 259 -7.18 23.24 -6.26
N ALA A 260 -5.90 23.33 -6.62
CA ALA A 260 -5.41 22.92 -7.94
C ALA A 260 -5.55 21.40 -8.15
N VAL A 261 -5.26 20.59 -7.13
CA VAL A 261 -5.42 19.13 -7.17
C VAL A 261 -6.90 18.75 -7.26
N ALA A 262 -7.77 19.40 -6.48
CA ALA A 262 -9.21 19.17 -6.51
C ALA A 262 -9.80 19.48 -7.89
N HIS A 263 -9.44 20.64 -8.47
CA HIS A 263 -9.86 21.03 -9.82
C HIS A 263 -9.41 19.98 -10.86
N ARG A 264 -8.15 19.51 -10.80
CA ARG A 264 -7.65 18.47 -11.71
C ARG A 264 -8.40 17.15 -11.60
N LEU A 265 -8.87 16.81 -10.40
CA LEU A 265 -9.66 15.60 -10.14
C LEU A 265 -11.16 15.80 -10.44
N GLY A 266 -11.59 17.00 -10.84
CA GLY A 266 -13.00 17.30 -11.10
C GLY A 266 -13.85 17.31 -9.83
N THR A 267 -13.29 17.71 -8.68
CA THR A 267 -13.96 17.76 -7.38
C THR A 267 -13.72 19.10 -6.69
N SER A 268 -14.47 19.40 -5.63
CA SER A 268 -14.18 20.53 -4.74
C SER A 268 -13.13 20.15 -3.70
N ARG A 269 -12.43 21.17 -3.15
CA ARG A 269 -11.45 20.99 -2.07
C ARG A 269 -12.04 20.29 -0.83
N PRO A 270 -13.20 20.70 -0.28
CA PRO A 270 -13.79 20.01 0.88
C PRO A 270 -14.08 18.53 0.61
N ALA A 271 -14.63 18.21 -0.56
CA ALA A 271 -14.92 16.83 -0.94
C ALA A 271 -13.64 15.99 -1.13
N LEU A 272 -12.55 16.59 -1.63
CA LEU A 272 -11.25 15.92 -1.72
C LEU A 272 -10.70 15.61 -0.32
N SER A 273 -10.68 16.60 0.57
CA SER A 273 -10.17 16.45 1.94
C SER A 273 -10.91 15.35 2.69
N GLN A 274 -12.24 15.37 2.68
CA GLN A 274 -13.06 14.34 3.32
C GLN A 274 -12.75 12.93 2.77
N ARG A 275 -12.70 12.78 1.45
CA ARG A 275 -12.40 11.48 0.81
C ARG A 275 -11.00 10.97 1.17
N LEU A 276 -10.02 11.86 1.31
CA LEU A 276 -8.66 11.49 1.71
C LEU A 276 -8.60 11.08 3.18
N GLU A 277 -9.25 11.83 4.07
CA GLU A 277 -9.35 11.51 5.48
C GLU A 277 -9.95 10.12 5.70
N GLU A 278 -11.12 9.86 5.11
CA GLU A 278 -11.80 8.56 5.18
C GLU A 278 -10.94 7.42 4.62
N ALA A 279 -10.26 7.65 3.49
CA ALA A 279 -9.39 6.66 2.86
C ALA A 279 -8.16 6.34 3.72
N MET A 280 -7.51 7.36 4.28
CA MET A 280 -6.32 7.22 5.09
C MET A 280 -6.65 6.59 6.45
N ALA A 281 -7.72 7.01 7.12
CA ALA A 281 -8.19 6.39 8.35
C ALA A 281 -8.45 4.88 8.15
N ARG A 282 -9.15 4.52 7.06
CA ARG A 282 -9.44 3.13 6.73
C ARG A 282 -8.17 2.29 6.53
N ILE A 283 -7.19 2.79 5.78
CA ILE A 283 -5.91 2.08 5.56
C ILE A 283 -5.11 1.98 6.87
N ARG A 284 -5.07 3.04 7.67
CA ARG A 284 -4.37 3.07 8.96
C ARG A 284 -4.92 2.01 9.91
N LEU A 285 -6.24 1.99 10.11
CA LEU A 285 -6.90 1.01 10.97
C LEU A 285 -6.64 -0.43 10.51
N ALA A 286 -6.80 -0.67 9.20
CA ALA A 286 -6.54 -1.97 8.60
C ALA A 286 -5.10 -2.43 8.85
N ARG A 287 -4.12 -1.54 8.64
CA ARG A 287 -2.71 -1.84 8.87
C ARG A 287 -2.43 -2.13 10.34
N CYS A 288 -2.95 -1.33 11.28
CA CYS A 288 -2.77 -1.56 12.71
C CYS A 288 -3.35 -2.92 13.16
N ALA A 289 -4.56 -3.24 12.71
CA ALA A 289 -5.19 -4.52 13.03
C ALA A 289 -4.46 -5.71 12.40
N MET A 290 -3.98 -5.57 11.15
CA MET A 290 -3.21 -6.60 10.46
C MET A 290 -1.87 -6.88 11.15
N VAL A 291 -1.15 -5.84 11.60
CA VAL A 291 0.10 -6.00 12.37
C VAL A 291 -0.15 -6.82 13.64
N ARG A 292 -1.18 -6.45 14.42
CA ARG A 292 -1.54 -7.18 15.65
C ARG A 292 -1.92 -8.63 15.36
N GLU A 293 -2.71 -8.87 14.33
CA GLU A 293 -3.13 -10.23 13.96
C GLU A 293 -1.94 -11.11 13.59
N VAL A 294 -1.00 -10.59 12.78
CA VAL A 294 0.20 -11.33 12.37
C VAL A 294 1.10 -11.59 13.57
N LEU A 295 1.44 -10.56 14.36
CA LEU A 295 2.29 -10.71 15.55
C LEU A 295 1.67 -11.63 16.59
N GLY A 296 0.38 -11.43 16.89
CA GLY A 296 -0.35 -12.27 17.85
C GLY A 296 -0.41 -13.73 17.44
N ARG A 297 -0.48 -14.04 16.14
CA ARG A 297 -0.38 -15.42 15.63
C ARG A 297 1.04 -15.98 15.75
N MET A 298 2.07 -15.15 15.56
CA MET A 298 3.47 -15.57 15.68
C MET A 298 3.88 -15.86 17.13
N GLU A 299 3.29 -15.17 18.10
CA GLU A 299 3.58 -15.35 19.53
C GLU A 299 2.88 -16.56 20.16
N ARG A 300 1.77 -17.02 19.57
CA ARG A 300 0.99 -18.16 20.07
C ARG A 300 1.68 -19.50 19.82
N LYS A 301 2.72 -19.81 20.62
CA LYS A 301 3.12 -21.20 20.93
C LYS A 301 2.46 -21.78 22.18
N ARG A 302 1.86 -20.97 23.08
CA ARG A 302 1.11 -21.43 24.29
C ARG A 302 0.28 -20.27 24.86
N ARG A 303 -1.08 -20.32 24.89
CA ARG A 303 -1.94 -19.54 25.82
C ARG A 303 -3.42 -20.00 25.82
N PRO A 304 -4.22 -19.65 26.86
CA PRO A 304 -5.23 -20.49 27.53
C PRO A 304 -6.63 -20.35 26.87
N PRO A 305 -7.66 -21.08 27.36
CA PRO A 305 -8.98 -21.11 26.73
C PRO A 305 -9.63 -19.74 26.59
N ASP A 306 -10.42 -19.62 25.53
CA ASP A 306 -11.21 -18.46 25.13
C ASP A 306 -12.05 -17.95 26.31
N ARG A 307 -11.71 -16.80 26.89
CA ARG A 307 -12.58 -16.09 27.83
C ARG A 307 -13.66 -15.41 27.00
N ARG A 308 -14.77 -16.10 26.81
CA ARG A 308 -15.97 -15.50 26.23
C ARG A 308 -16.51 -14.49 27.24
N CYS A 309 -16.58 -13.24 26.83
CA CYS A 309 -17.28 -12.19 27.57
C CYS A 309 -18.53 -11.87 26.74
N ASP A 310 -19.70 -12.34 27.16
CA ASP A 310 -21.02 -11.95 26.61
C ASP A 310 -21.04 -11.62 25.11
N GLY A 311 -20.85 -12.63 24.24
CA GLY A 311 -20.89 -12.46 22.77
C GLY A 311 -19.60 -11.92 22.13
N ILE A 312 -18.58 -11.56 22.92
CA ILE A 312 -17.25 -11.12 22.47
C ILE A 312 -16.19 -12.19 22.79
N ARG A 313 -15.28 -12.41 21.83
CA ARG A 313 -14.17 -13.37 21.94
C ARG A 313 -12.81 -12.70 21.78
N HIS A 314 -11.77 -13.31 22.36
CA HIS A 314 -10.39 -12.82 22.22
C HIS A 314 -9.67 -13.51 21.05
N THR A 315 -9.33 -12.74 20.02
CA THR A 315 -8.57 -13.22 18.84
C THR A 315 -7.07 -12.88 18.98
N PRO A 316 -6.17 -13.45 18.15
CA PRO A 316 -4.76 -13.06 18.15
C PRO A 316 -4.54 -11.56 17.92
N GLY A 317 -5.34 -10.92 17.06
CA GLY A 317 -5.20 -9.51 16.70
C GLY A 317 -6.10 -8.52 17.45
N GLY A 318 -6.84 -8.97 18.47
CA GLY A 318 -7.70 -8.12 19.29
C GLY A 318 -9.05 -8.75 19.63
N LEU A 319 -10.05 -7.91 19.93
CA LEU A 319 -11.41 -8.38 20.22
C LEU A 319 -12.16 -8.75 18.93
N GLY A 320 -12.96 -9.80 18.97
CA GLY A 320 -13.82 -10.19 17.85
C GLY A 320 -15.20 -10.64 18.31
N PHE A 321 -16.10 -10.82 17.36
CA PHE A 321 -17.44 -11.30 17.64
C PHE A 321 -17.45 -12.82 17.80
N ALA A 322 -18.14 -13.32 18.82
CA ALA A 322 -18.42 -14.75 18.99
C ALA A 322 -19.65 -15.19 18.17
N GLU A 323 -20.57 -14.26 17.96
CA GLU A 323 -21.82 -14.42 17.22
C GLU A 323 -21.88 -13.43 16.05
N ASP A 324 -22.83 -13.58 15.13
CA ASP A 324 -22.95 -12.67 13.99
C ASP A 324 -23.53 -11.31 14.42
N PRO A 325 -22.78 -10.19 14.35
CA PRO A 325 -23.31 -8.87 14.67
C PRO A 325 -24.43 -8.43 13.71
N GLY A 326 -24.59 -9.07 12.55
CA GLY A 326 -25.71 -8.84 11.65
C GLY A 326 -27.06 -9.29 12.25
N ALA A 327 -27.06 -10.43 12.95
CA ALA A 327 -28.23 -10.93 13.67
C ALA A 327 -28.40 -10.26 15.05
N HIS A 328 -27.31 -9.77 15.63
CA HIS A 328 -27.28 -9.18 16.97
C HIS A 328 -26.56 -7.81 16.98
N PRO A 329 -27.20 -6.73 16.53
CA PRO A 329 -26.56 -5.41 16.39
C PRO A 329 -25.97 -4.85 17.68
N HIS A 330 -26.56 -5.17 18.84
CA HIS A 330 -26.06 -4.74 20.15
C HIS A 330 -24.62 -5.20 20.43
N LEU A 331 -24.15 -6.27 19.78
CA LEU A 331 -22.77 -6.73 19.89
C LEU A 331 -21.76 -5.68 19.40
N VAL A 332 -22.14 -4.83 18.44
CA VAL A 332 -21.31 -3.71 17.98
C VAL A 332 -20.98 -2.78 19.15
N LEU A 333 -21.99 -2.38 19.92
CA LEU A 333 -21.84 -1.53 21.09
C LEU A 333 -20.98 -2.21 22.16
N ARG A 334 -21.25 -3.49 22.42
CA ARG A 334 -20.52 -4.31 23.41
C ARG A 334 -19.05 -4.50 23.06
N LEU A 335 -18.72 -4.70 21.78
CA LEU A 335 -17.34 -4.85 21.33
C LEU A 335 -16.52 -3.59 21.65
N ILE A 336 -17.09 -2.42 21.37
CA ILE A 336 -16.42 -1.13 21.60
C ILE A 336 -16.37 -0.81 23.09
N GLU A 337 -17.44 -1.10 23.85
CA GLU A 337 -17.46 -0.98 25.31
C GLU A 337 -16.37 -1.85 25.94
N THR A 338 -16.24 -3.11 25.50
CA THR A 338 -15.19 -4.03 25.95
C THR A 338 -13.81 -3.48 25.58
N ALA A 339 -13.65 -2.90 24.39
CA ALA A 339 -12.40 -2.26 23.99
C ALA A 339 -12.06 -1.05 24.89
N ALA A 340 -13.05 -0.23 25.24
CA ALA A 340 -12.89 0.95 26.10
C ALA A 340 -12.51 0.59 27.55
N HIS A 341 -12.99 -0.56 28.05
CA HIS A 341 -12.66 -1.02 29.40
C HIS A 341 -11.34 -1.81 29.47
N THR A 342 -11.03 -2.61 28.44
CA THR A 342 -9.86 -3.51 28.45
C THR A 342 -8.62 -2.93 27.77
N GLY A 343 -8.79 -1.88 26.95
CA GLY A 343 -7.73 -1.34 26.11
C GLY A 343 -7.38 -2.23 24.90
N ILE A 344 -8.08 -3.34 24.69
CA ILE A 344 -7.84 -4.25 23.58
C ILE A 344 -8.69 -3.79 22.38
N PRO A 345 -8.08 -3.34 21.27
CA PRO A 345 -8.84 -2.84 20.12
C PRO A 345 -9.54 -3.97 19.35
N PRO A 346 -10.52 -3.63 18.51
CA PRO A 346 -11.11 -4.58 17.57
C PRO A 346 -10.04 -5.25 16.67
N SER A 347 -10.24 -6.55 16.47
CA SER A 347 -9.47 -7.37 15.53
C SER A 347 -9.79 -7.01 14.08
N PHE A 348 -8.94 -7.44 13.15
CA PHE A 348 -9.07 -7.11 11.73
C PHE A 348 -10.42 -7.56 11.13
N SER A 349 -10.86 -8.77 11.45
CA SER A 349 -12.16 -9.28 10.99
C SER A 349 -13.33 -8.55 11.65
N ALA A 350 -13.19 -8.15 12.92
CA ALA A 350 -14.22 -7.41 13.65
C ALA A 350 -14.41 -6.00 13.10
N GLN A 351 -13.32 -5.27 12.81
CA GLN A 351 -13.38 -3.96 12.15
C GLN A 351 -14.13 -4.05 10.83
N GLY A 352 -13.87 -5.10 10.06
CA GLY A 352 -14.62 -5.35 8.84
C GLY A 352 -16.13 -5.51 9.11
N ALA A 353 -16.53 -6.31 10.09
CA ALA A 353 -17.93 -6.52 10.40
C ALA A 353 -18.63 -5.25 10.90
N LEU A 354 -17.91 -4.41 11.68
CA LEU A 354 -18.40 -3.10 12.11
C LEU A 354 -18.78 -2.19 10.93
N LEU A 355 -17.98 -2.19 9.85
CA LEU A 355 -18.24 -1.37 8.66
C LEU A 355 -19.51 -1.77 7.88
N ARG A 356 -20.16 -2.90 8.23
CA ARG A 356 -21.39 -3.37 7.60
C ARG A 356 -22.66 -3.07 8.38
N LEU A 357 -22.55 -2.36 9.51
CA LEU A 357 -23.74 -1.96 10.27
C LEU A 357 -24.66 -1.11 9.39
N SER A 358 -25.87 -1.60 9.13
CA SER A 358 -26.85 -0.90 8.31
C SER A 358 -27.51 0.25 9.08
N ALA A 359 -28.07 1.22 8.36
CA ALA A 359 -28.82 2.31 8.96
C ALA A 359 -30.04 1.82 9.78
N GLN A 360 -30.69 0.74 9.33
CA GLN A 360 -31.80 0.12 10.08
C GLN A 360 -31.33 -0.44 11.42
N GLN A 361 -30.24 -1.21 11.42
CA GLN A 361 -29.65 -1.75 12.65
C GLN A 361 -29.14 -0.64 13.58
N ALA A 362 -28.61 0.46 13.02
CA ALA A 362 -28.21 1.62 13.80
C ALA A 362 -29.41 2.30 14.49
N ALA A 363 -30.55 2.40 13.80
CA ALA A 363 -31.79 2.94 14.36
C ALA A 363 -32.35 2.11 15.53
N GLU A 364 -32.18 0.78 15.49
CA GLU A 364 -32.55 -0.11 16.60
C GLU A 364 -31.71 0.15 17.86
N LEU A 365 -30.48 0.65 17.71
CA LEU A 365 -29.57 0.94 18.81
C LEU A 365 -29.79 2.32 19.43
N THR A 366 -30.44 3.24 18.70
CA THR A 366 -30.61 4.66 19.09
C THR A 366 -31.07 4.88 20.54
N PRO A 367 -32.04 4.12 21.10
CA PRO A 367 -32.49 4.32 22.48
C PRO A 367 -31.39 4.17 23.54
N HIS A 368 -30.31 3.46 23.23
CA HIS A 368 -29.22 3.13 24.16
C HIS A 368 -27.95 3.95 23.92
N LEU A 369 -27.85 4.67 22.80
CA LEU A 369 -26.60 5.28 22.35
C LEU A 369 -26.07 6.38 23.27
N ALA A 370 -26.95 7.21 23.85
CA ALA A 370 -26.52 8.31 24.71
C ALA A 370 -25.87 7.81 26.01
N ALA A 371 -26.50 6.85 26.68
CA ALA A 371 -25.95 6.21 27.88
C ALA A 371 -24.66 5.44 27.55
N TRP A 372 -24.68 4.64 26.48
CA TRP A 372 -23.52 3.89 26.02
C TRP A 372 -22.32 4.79 25.68
N LEU A 373 -22.55 5.93 25.03
CA LEU A 373 -21.47 6.88 24.71
C LEU A 373 -20.91 7.51 25.99
N HIS A 374 -21.76 7.84 26.96
CA HIS A 374 -21.32 8.33 28.27
C HIS A 374 -20.42 7.30 28.96
N ASP A 375 -20.83 6.03 28.98
CA ASP A 375 -20.07 4.94 29.62
C ASP A 375 -18.71 4.72 28.95
N ILE A 376 -18.65 4.73 27.61
CA ILE A 376 -17.38 4.61 26.88
C ILE A 376 -16.45 5.78 27.19
N LEU A 377 -16.95 7.02 27.18
CA LEU A 377 -16.10 8.19 27.41
C LEU A 377 -15.51 8.24 28.83
N HIS A 378 -16.16 7.59 29.80
CA HIS A 378 -15.66 7.48 31.18
C HIS A 378 -14.85 6.22 31.45
N ALA A 379 -14.74 5.30 30.49
CA ALA A 379 -13.94 4.09 30.65
C ALA A 379 -12.42 4.40 30.61
N PRO A 380 -11.56 3.55 31.21
CA PRO A 380 -10.12 3.78 31.29
C PRO A 380 -9.41 4.01 29.95
N HIS A 381 -9.94 3.44 28.87
CA HIS A 381 -9.43 3.60 27.50
C HIS A 381 -10.50 4.19 26.56
N GLY A 382 -11.40 5.01 27.10
CA GLY A 382 -12.51 5.63 26.38
C GLY A 382 -12.09 6.44 25.16
N GLU A 383 -11.04 7.25 25.30
CA GLU A 383 -10.51 8.08 24.21
C GLU A 383 -10.08 7.24 22.99
N ALA A 384 -9.34 6.15 23.22
CA ALA A 384 -8.87 5.26 22.14
C ALA A 384 -10.04 4.50 21.47
N ALA A 385 -11.05 4.12 22.25
CA ALA A 385 -12.26 3.50 21.73
C ALA A 385 -13.09 4.50 20.90
N PHE A 386 -13.22 5.75 21.37
CA PHE A 386 -13.89 6.82 20.65
C PHE A 386 -13.18 7.18 19.34
N ALA A 387 -11.86 7.31 19.36
CA ALA A 387 -11.06 7.51 18.15
C ALA A 387 -11.25 6.37 17.14
N THR A 388 -11.37 5.12 17.61
CA THR A 388 -11.68 3.97 16.74
C THR A 388 -13.08 4.10 16.10
N LEU A 389 -14.08 4.58 16.84
CA LEU A 389 -15.42 4.83 16.29
C LEU A 389 -15.40 5.91 15.21
N LEU A 390 -14.67 7.00 15.45
CA LEU A 390 -14.49 8.09 14.50
C LEU A 390 -13.82 7.59 13.22
N ASP A 391 -12.70 6.89 13.36
CA ASP A 391 -11.89 6.38 12.25
C ASP A 391 -12.61 5.32 11.40
N LEU A 392 -13.48 4.52 12.04
CA LEU A 392 -14.34 3.55 11.34
C LEU A 392 -15.55 4.23 10.68
N GLY A 393 -15.79 5.51 10.94
CA GLY A 393 -16.99 6.24 10.49
C GLY A 393 -18.27 5.78 11.21
N LEU A 394 -18.16 5.00 12.28
CA LEU A 394 -19.31 4.47 13.02
C LEU A 394 -20.09 5.58 13.70
N LEU A 395 -19.44 6.66 14.13
CA LEU A 395 -20.13 7.81 14.72
C LEU A 395 -21.16 8.41 13.74
N ARG A 396 -20.85 8.45 12.44
CA ARG A 396 -21.77 8.98 11.43
C ARG A 396 -22.98 8.07 11.19
N VAL A 397 -22.79 6.77 11.41
CA VAL A 397 -23.86 5.76 11.25
C VAL A 397 -24.75 5.72 12.49
N LEU A 398 -24.15 5.77 13.68
CA LEU A 398 -24.85 5.72 14.97
C LEU A 398 -25.51 7.06 15.33
N PHE A 399 -24.89 8.18 14.97
CA PHE A 399 -25.37 9.54 15.23
C PHE A 399 -25.41 10.37 13.93
N PRO A 400 -26.39 10.13 13.04
CA PRO A 400 -26.49 10.84 11.76
C PRO A 400 -26.55 12.37 11.90
N GLU A 401 -27.13 12.87 13.00
CA GLU A 401 -27.20 14.29 13.35
C GLU A 401 -25.84 14.95 13.57
N LEU A 402 -24.81 14.16 13.94
CA LEU A 402 -23.45 14.65 14.11
C LEU A 402 -22.66 14.66 12.80
N ALA A 403 -23.16 14.04 11.73
CA ALA A 403 -22.45 13.93 10.45
C ALA A 403 -22.01 15.29 9.86
N PRO A 404 -22.83 16.37 9.90
CA PRO A 404 -22.41 17.68 9.42
C PRO A 404 -21.22 18.24 10.22
N SER A 405 -21.26 18.12 11.56
CA SER A 405 -20.21 18.61 12.45
C SER A 405 -18.92 17.79 12.31
N LEU A 406 -19.04 16.46 12.16
CA LEU A 406 -17.90 15.55 11.95
C LEU A 406 -17.23 15.69 10.58
N SER A 407 -17.80 16.49 9.66
CA SER A 407 -17.23 16.79 8.34
C SER A 407 -16.42 18.10 8.33
N VAL A 408 -16.48 18.87 9.42
CA VAL A 408 -16.01 20.26 9.48
C VAL A 408 -14.92 20.48 10.52
N VAL A 409 -14.62 19.51 11.40
CA VAL A 409 -13.60 19.72 12.43
C VAL A 409 -12.20 19.57 11.84
N PRO A 410 -11.39 20.65 11.77
CA PRO A 410 -9.95 20.51 11.67
C PRO A 410 -9.49 19.92 13.02
N LEU A 411 -8.91 18.72 13.00
CA LEU A 411 -8.19 18.22 14.16
C LEU A 411 -6.85 18.96 14.19
N ASP A 412 -6.85 20.16 14.77
CA ASP A 412 -5.66 20.92 15.18
C ASP A 412 -4.98 20.26 16.38
#